data_AF-A0AAE3V5E8-F1
#
_entry.id   AF-A0AAE3V5E8-F1
#
_cell.length_a   1.000
_cell.length_b   1.000
_cell.length_c   1.000
_cell.angle_alpha   90.00
_cell.angle_beta   90.00
_cell.angle_gamma   90.00
#
_symmetry.space_group_name_H-M   'P 1'
#
loop_
_entity.id
_entity.type
_entity.pdbx_description
1 polymer ?
#
loop_
_entity_poly.entity_id
_entity_poly.type
_entity_poly.pdbx_seq_one_letter_code
_entity_poly.pdbx_strand_id
1 'polypeptide(L)'
;MPWAVTLIVKDCSSSAPLPGALVTDGVGGGYTDNYGQFIAVIDDAYTGYVVQISKANYSARNFTFDRSQVGTVQNTCLSVYVAPPSGGGGGWQISCFIVTAATGSETSEEVTGMRALRDRVAARSALAGRLIEAIYNEYWQFSPAIADQIRDSESARMAVTALVVRPLFAWYQFAGQLALNPSDTAAIDQAEKALRGACPRYLGPAKVAGYLKQLADGQSLPASMPQLVAQLAPRLRQALALPLVRWAILEPLLRTWQGAADHLDMRQQVAAWLGGAPLDTLAMPEPAQLAAELDAVASLLSFDAQARSAVGARLAAAWPAAGTQALAHAGLCEHPA
;
A
#
# COMPACT_ATOMS: atom_id res chain seq x y z
N MET A 1 -28.78 -21.59 -7.74
CA MET A 1 -29.22 -20.84 -8.93
C MET A 1 -28.54 -19.48 -8.93
N PRO A 2 -27.81 -19.13 -10.01
CA PRO A 2 -27.18 -17.82 -10.12
C PRO A 2 -28.22 -16.71 -9.96
N TRP A 3 -27.77 -15.58 -9.44
CA TRP A 3 -28.63 -14.45 -9.10
C TRP A 3 -28.22 -13.21 -9.88
N ALA A 4 -29.18 -12.32 -10.13
CA ALA A 4 -28.97 -11.17 -10.99
C ALA A 4 -29.31 -9.84 -10.31
N VAL A 5 -28.47 -8.84 -10.56
CA VAL A 5 -28.66 -7.44 -10.14
C VAL A 5 -28.40 -6.52 -11.32
N THR A 6 -29.24 -5.51 -11.45
CA THR A 6 -29.05 -4.47 -12.47
C THR A 6 -28.26 -3.31 -11.88
N LEU A 7 -27.19 -2.91 -12.55
CA LEU A 7 -26.38 -1.74 -12.21
C LEU A 7 -26.62 -0.64 -13.23
N ILE A 8 -26.82 0.61 -12.80
CA ILE A 8 -26.81 1.80 -13.65
C ILE A 8 -25.63 2.68 -13.25
N VAL A 9 -24.76 2.96 -14.21
CA VAL A 9 -23.58 3.81 -14.05
C VAL A 9 -23.87 5.19 -14.64
N LYS A 10 -23.65 6.23 -13.84
CA LYS A 10 -23.91 7.62 -14.20
C LYS A 10 -22.68 8.51 -13.99
N ASP A 11 -22.69 9.68 -14.60
CA ASP A 11 -21.75 10.75 -14.29
C ASP A 11 -22.13 11.38 -12.94
N CYS A 12 -21.19 11.50 -11.99
CA CYS A 12 -21.49 12.03 -10.66
C CYS A 12 -21.93 13.51 -10.68
N SER A 13 -21.53 14.29 -11.69
CA SER A 13 -21.80 15.72 -11.78
C SER A 13 -23.09 16.01 -12.52
N SER A 14 -23.31 15.38 -13.67
CA SER A 14 -24.47 15.61 -14.52
C SER A 14 -25.62 14.62 -14.28
N SER A 15 -25.38 13.53 -13.54
CA SER A 15 -26.30 12.38 -13.41
C SER A 15 -26.68 11.72 -14.74
N ALA A 16 -25.99 12.05 -15.83
CA ALA A 16 -26.22 11.47 -17.14
C ALA A 16 -25.80 9.98 -17.15
N PRO A 17 -26.53 9.09 -17.85
CA PRO A 17 -26.13 7.70 -18.00
C PRO A 17 -24.78 7.61 -18.73
N LEU A 18 -23.93 6.68 -18.30
CA LEU A 18 -22.61 6.45 -18.88
C LEU A 18 -22.60 5.17 -19.71
N PRO A 19 -22.89 5.24 -21.03
CA PRO A 19 -22.83 4.08 -21.90
C PRO A 19 -21.39 3.65 -22.18
N GLY A 20 -21.13 2.36 -22.38
CA GLY A 20 -19.80 1.84 -22.69
C GLY A 20 -18.78 1.93 -21.55
N ALA A 21 -19.23 2.02 -20.29
CA ALA A 21 -18.37 1.82 -19.13
C ALA A 21 -18.10 0.32 -18.94
N LEU A 22 -16.84 -0.07 -18.81
CA LEU A 22 -16.44 -1.44 -18.53
C LEU A 22 -16.74 -1.79 -17.07
N VAL A 23 -17.46 -2.87 -16.85
CA VAL A 23 -17.73 -3.49 -15.55
C VAL A 23 -17.09 -4.87 -15.55
N THR A 24 -16.06 -5.07 -14.73
CA THR A 24 -15.24 -6.29 -14.76
C THR A 24 -14.73 -6.66 -13.37
N ASP A 25 -14.59 -7.96 -13.09
CA ASP A 25 -13.91 -8.46 -11.89
C ASP A 25 -12.42 -8.80 -12.15
N GLY A 26 -11.95 -8.57 -13.38
CA GLY A 26 -10.60 -8.91 -13.84
C GLY A 26 -10.45 -10.29 -14.50
N VAL A 27 -11.53 -11.09 -14.55
CA VAL A 27 -11.61 -12.40 -15.22
C VAL A 27 -12.74 -12.40 -16.25
N GLY A 28 -13.90 -11.85 -15.90
CA GLY A 28 -15.07 -11.68 -16.75
C GLY A 28 -15.69 -10.29 -16.57
N GLY A 29 -16.43 -9.84 -17.58
CA GLY A 29 -17.04 -8.53 -17.55
C GLY A 29 -17.80 -8.19 -18.82
N GLY A 30 -18.30 -6.98 -18.86
CA GLY A 30 -18.95 -6.42 -20.04
C GLY A 30 -19.09 -4.92 -19.94
N TYR A 31 -19.77 -4.33 -20.91
CA TYR A 31 -19.93 -2.88 -21.01
C TYR A 31 -21.36 -2.49 -20.69
N THR A 32 -21.53 -1.31 -20.09
CA THR A 32 -22.86 -0.72 -19.95
C THR A 32 -23.45 -0.39 -21.32
N ASP A 33 -24.77 -0.55 -21.45
CA ASP A 33 -25.52 -0.24 -22.66
C ASP A 33 -25.76 1.28 -22.85
N ASN A 34 -26.58 1.66 -23.84
CA ASN A 34 -26.91 3.06 -24.13
C ASN A 34 -27.58 3.82 -22.96
N TYR A 35 -28.12 3.10 -21.97
CA TYR A 35 -28.73 3.67 -20.77
C TYR A 35 -27.78 3.65 -19.56
N GLY A 36 -26.52 3.30 -19.76
CA GLY A 36 -25.55 3.12 -18.68
C GLY A 36 -25.83 1.87 -17.84
N GLN A 37 -26.64 0.94 -18.34
CA GLN A 37 -27.09 -0.23 -17.60
C GLN A 37 -26.19 -1.44 -17.86
N PHE A 38 -25.91 -2.21 -16.82
CA PHE A 38 -25.21 -3.49 -16.86
C PHE A 38 -25.96 -4.51 -15.99
N ILE A 39 -26.20 -5.72 -16.50
CA ILE A 39 -26.84 -6.80 -15.73
C ILE A 39 -25.75 -7.76 -15.28
N ALA A 40 -25.50 -7.79 -13.97
CA ALA A 40 -24.57 -8.73 -13.37
C ALA A 40 -25.31 -10.05 -13.07
N VAL A 41 -24.83 -11.16 -13.64
CA VAL A 41 -25.29 -12.51 -13.31
C VAL A 41 -24.18 -13.18 -12.50
N ILE A 42 -24.45 -13.48 -11.24
CA ILE A 42 -23.46 -13.89 -10.25
C ILE A 42 -23.79 -15.30 -9.77
N ASP A 43 -22.76 -16.14 -9.63
CA ASP A 43 -22.88 -17.50 -9.14
C ASP A 43 -23.41 -17.53 -7.68
N ASP A 44 -24.19 -18.55 -7.33
CA ASP A 44 -24.82 -18.65 -6.02
C ASP A 44 -23.86 -19.02 -4.88
N ALA A 45 -22.62 -19.39 -5.21
CA ALA A 45 -21.52 -19.51 -4.27
C ALA A 45 -21.14 -18.17 -3.60
N TYR A 46 -21.48 -17.02 -4.19
CA TYR A 46 -21.11 -15.69 -3.68
C TYR A 46 -22.28 -14.99 -2.98
N THR A 47 -22.01 -14.42 -1.81
CA THR A 47 -22.93 -13.54 -1.07
C THR A 47 -22.65 -12.05 -1.35
N GLY A 48 -21.40 -11.72 -1.67
CA GLY A 48 -20.97 -10.40 -2.16
C GLY A 48 -19.99 -10.56 -3.32
N TYR A 49 -20.09 -9.69 -4.32
CA TYR A 49 -19.30 -9.77 -5.55
C TYR A 49 -18.79 -8.39 -5.96
N VAL A 50 -17.45 -8.24 -6.02
CA VAL A 50 -16.81 -6.96 -6.29
C VAL A 50 -16.44 -6.87 -7.76
N VAL A 51 -16.86 -5.78 -8.40
CA VAL A 51 -16.47 -5.42 -9.77
C VAL A 51 -15.81 -4.05 -9.78
N GLN A 52 -14.87 -3.85 -10.69
CA GLN A 52 -14.37 -2.55 -11.06
C GLN A 52 -15.16 -1.98 -12.24
N ILE A 53 -15.56 -0.72 -12.12
CA ILE A 53 -16.25 0.05 -13.15
C ILE A 53 -15.28 1.12 -13.65
N SER A 54 -15.03 1.16 -14.95
CA SER A 54 -14.11 2.12 -15.55
C SER A 54 -14.61 2.63 -16.91
N LYS A 55 -14.29 3.88 -17.23
CA LYS A 55 -14.59 4.51 -18.52
C LYS A 55 -13.50 5.55 -18.83
N ALA A 56 -13.13 5.71 -20.10
CA ALA A 56 -12.16 6.73 -20.50
C ALA A 56 -12.57 8.12 -20.00
N ASN A 57 -11.61 8.88 -19.46
CA ASN A 57 -11.79 10.20 -18.82
C ASN A 57 -12.60 10.19 -17.51
N TYR A 58 -12.85 9.03 -16.91
CA TYR A 58 -13.48 8.89 -15.61
C TYR A 58 -12.58 8.13 -14.64
N SER A 59 -12.62 8.50 -13.36
CA SER A 59 -11.95 7.75 -12.29
C SER A 59 -12.67 6.42 -12.10
N ALA A 60 -11.92 5.30 -12.18
CA ALA A 60 -12.51 3.99 -11.97
C ALA A 60 -12.97 3.83 -10.52
N ARG A 61 -13.96 2.97 -10.31
CA ARG A 61 -14.59 2.76 -9.00
C ARG A 61 -14.91 1.29 -8.81
N ASN A 62 -14.65 0.78 -7.61
CA ASN A 62 -15.11 -0.54 -7.23
C ASN A 62 -16.57 -0.47 -6.76
N PHE A 63 -17.37 -1.45 -7.15
CA PHE A 63 -18.75 -1.60 -6.76
C PHE A 63 -18.97 -3.03 -6.27
N THR A 64 -19.63 -3.18 -5.13
CA THR A 64 -19.93 -4.48 -4.54
C THR A 64 -21.41 -4.78 -4.73
N PHE A 65 -21.72 -5.84 -5.45
CA PHE A 65 -23.04 -6.45 -5.45
C PHE A 65 -23.23 -7.28 -4.19
N ASP A 66 -24.40 -7.19 -3.57
CA ASP A 66 -24.78 -8.00 -2.43
C ASP A 66 -25.99 -8.86 -2.78
N ARG A 67 -26.03 -10.11 -2.31
CA ARG A 67 -27.13 -11.04 -2.59
C ARG A 67 -28.47 -10.56 -2.04
N SER A 68 -28.50 -9.65 -1.08
CA SER A 68 -29.73 -8.97 -0.64
C SER A 68 -30.35 -8.07 -1.71
N GLN A 69 -29.61 -7.74 -2.77
CA GLN A 69 -30.02 -6.82 -3.85
C GLN A 69 -30.65 -7.53 -5.06
N VAL A 70 -30.92 -8.84 -4.97
CA VAL A 70 -31.45 -9.63 -6.10
C VAL A 70 -32.74 -9.02 -6.66
N GLY A 71 -32.78 -8.85 -7.98
CA GLY A 71 -33.93 -8.26 -8.69
C GLY A 71 -34.09 -6.75 -8.51
N THR A 72 -33.14 -6.08 -7.84
CA THR A 72 -33.16 -4.62 -7.69
C THR A 72 -32.28 -3.91 -8.72
N VAL A 73 -32.46 -2.59 -8.81
CA VAL A 73 -31.63 -1.69 -9.60
C VAL A 73 -30.74 -0.89 -8.66
N GLN A 74 -29.43 -1.06 -8.81
CA GLN A 74 -28.42 -0.32 -8.08
C GLN A 74 -27.90 0.81 -8.94
N ASN A 75 -27.64 1.96 -8.31
CA ASN A 75 -27.06 3.13 -8.99
C ASN A 75 -25.67 3.38 -8.44
N THR A 76 -24.75 3.70 -9.33
CA THR A 76 -23.43 4.22 -8.98
C THR A 76 -23.05 5.32 -9.94
N CYS A 77 -22.05 6.10 -9.56
CA CYS A 77 -21.53 7.12 -10.43
C CYS A 77 -20.01 7.10 -10.50
N LEU A 78 -19.49 7.56 -11.64
CA LEU A 78 -18.07 7.84 -11.87
C LEU A 78 -17.88 9.35 -11.97
N SER A 79 -16.80 9.85 -11.39
CA SER A 79 -16.40 11.25 -11.51
C SER A 79 -15.45 11.40 -12.70
N VAL A 80 -15.57 12.51 -13.43
CA VAL A 80 -14.59 12.89 -14.45
C VAL A 80 -13.20 12.92 -13.81
N TYR A 81 -12.25 12.26 -14.47
CA TYR A 81 -10.86 12.27 -14.04
C TYR A 81 -10.28 13.66 -14.33
N VAL A 82 -10.02 14.43 -13.27
CA VAL A 82 -9.32 15.71 -13.34
C VAL A 82 -7.92 15.47 -12.79
N ALA A 83 -6.91 15.48 -13.65
CA ALA A 83 -5.52 15.49 -13.19
C ALA A 83 -5.33 16.70 -12.24
N PRO A 84 -4.77 16.53 -11.04
CA PRO A 84 -4.66 17.62 -10.09
C PRO A 84 -3.83 18.77 -10.70
N PRO A 85 -4.23 20.03 -10.51
CA PRO A 85 -3.45 21.16 -10.96
C PRO A 85 -2.10 21.19 -10.23
N SER A 86 -1.02 21.33 -10.99
CA SER A 86 0.31 21.59 -10.47
C SER A 86 0.36 23.00 -9.86
N GLY A 87 0.17 23.13 -8.54
CA GLY A 87 0.42 24.41 -7.88
C GLY A 87 -0.19 24.59 -6.49
N GLY A 88 0.69 24.58 -5.48
CA GLY A 88 0.72 25.51 -4.33
C GLY A 88 -0.52 25.68 -3.44
N GLY A 89 -0.45 25.14 -2.22
CA GLY A 89 -1.20 25.68 -1.08
C GLY A 89 -1.63 24.65 -0.02
N GLY A 90 -0.85 24.57 1.06
CA GLY A 90 -1.29 24.27 2.44
C GLY A 90 -2.30 23.15 2.67
N GLY A 91 -1.81 21.91 2.77
CA GLY A 91 -2.57 20.73 3.15
C GLY A 91 -2.09 19.54 2.31
N TRP A 92 -1.03 18.87 2.75
CA TRP A 92 -0.36 17.81 1.99
C TRP A 92 -1.31 16.63 1.71
N GLN A 93 -2.06 16.70 0.62
CA GLN A 93 -2.75 15.55 0.04
C GLN A 93 -1.68 14.64 -0.59
N ILE A 94 -1.07 13.79 0.25
CA ILE A 94 -0.15 12.74 -0.19
C ILE A 94 -0.88 11.87 -1.23
N SER A 95 -0.43 11.94 -2.46
CA SER A 95 -1.01 11.30 -3.64
C SER A 95 -0.30 9.97 -3.92
N CYS A 96 -1.03 8.85 -3.90
CA CYS A 96 -0.47 7.52 -4.10
C CYS A 96 -0.40 7.15 -5.59
N PHE A 97 0.37 7.89 -6.41
CA PHE A 97 0.34 7.80 -7.89
C PHE A 97 0.39 6.40 -8.48
N ILE A 98 1.36 5.57 -8.06
CA ILE A 98 1.53 4.22 -8.61
C ILE A 98 0.32 3.35 -8.24
N VAL A 99 -0.16 3.43 -7.00
CA VAL A 99 -1.34 2.69 -6.54
C VAL A 99 -2.57 3.14 -7.31
N THR A 100 -2.82 4.46 -7.38
CA THR A 100 -3.94 5.03 -8.14
C THR A 100 -3.91 4.62 -9.61
N ALA A 101 -2.74 4.68 -10.27
CA ALA A 101 -2.62 4.32 -11.67
C ALA A 101 -2.76 2.80 -11.89
N ALA A 102 -2.23 1.97 -10.99
CA ALA A 102 -2.38 0.52 -11.04
C ALA A 102 -3.84 0.09 -10.81
N THR A 103 -4.47 0.58 -9.75
CA THR A 103 -5.87 0.25 -9.44
C THR A 103 -6.86 0.99 -10.35
N GLY A 104 -6.45 2.09 -10.98
CA GLY A 104 -7.33 2.99 -11.73
C GLY A 104 -8.25 3.84 -10.85
N SER A 105 -8.09 3.79 -9.52
CA SER A 105 -9.01 4.42 -8.57
C SER A 105 -8.31 5.07 -7.39
N GLU A 106 -8.59 6.36 -7.18
CA GLU A 106 -8.11 7.15 -6.03
C GLU A 106 -8.80 6.81 -4.71
N THR A 107 -9.84 5.97 -4.77
CA THR A 107 -10.63 5.49 -3.63
C THR A 107 -10.70 3.97 -3.58
N SER A 108 -9.76 3.29 -4.26
CA SER A 108 -9.54 1.86 -4.08
C SER A 108 -9.30 1.51 -2.60
N GLU A 109 -9.57 0.26 -2.23
CA GLU A 109 -9.33 -0.25 -0.89
C GLU A 109 -7.87 -0.05 -0.49
N GLU A 110 -6.93 -0.28 -1.42
CA GLU A 110 -5.51 -0.11 -1.20
C GLU A 110 -5.14 1.35 -0.90
N VAL A 111 -5.66 2.31 -1.68
CA VAL A 111 -5.39 3.74 -1.44
C VAL A 111 -6.00 4.20 -0.12
N THR A 112 -7.25 3.83 0.15
CA THR A 112 -7.97 4.24 1.36
C THR A 112 -7.33 3.63 2.61
N GLY A 113 -6.98 2.35 2.57
CA GLY A 113 -6.33 1.66 3.67
C GLY A 113 -4.92 2.20 3.96
N MET A 114 -4.12 2.52 2.93
CA MET A 114 -2.80 3.13 3.13
C MET A 114 -2.89 4.55 3.72
N ARG A 115 -3.86 5.36 3.28
CA ARG A 115 -4.12 6.69 3.86
C ARG A 115 -4.54 6.57 5.33
N ALA A 116 -5.47 5.67 5.64
CA ALA A 116 -5.92 5.44 7.01
C ALA A 116 -4.79 4.95 7.92
N LEU A 117 -3.93 4.06 7.42
CA LEU A 117 -2.75 3.60 8.17
C LEU A 117 -1.79 4.75 8.45
N ARG A 118 -1.44 5.55 7.43
CA ARG A 118 -0.61 6.74 7.59
C ARG A 118 -1.17 7.66 8.67
N ASP A 119 -2.44 8.00 8.58
CA ASP A 119 -3.07 8.96 9.48
C ASP A 119 -3.06 8.44 10.93
N ARG A 120 -3.30 7.14 11.13
CA ARG A 120 -3.22 6.51 12.46
C ARG A 120 -1.80 6.49 13.02
N VAL A 121 -0.79 6.22 12.20
CA VAL A 121 0.62 6.23 12.62
C VAL A 121 1.07 7.66 12.96
N ALA A 122 0.75 8.64 12.12
CA ALA A 122 1.08 10.04 12.34
C ALA A 122 0.36 10.63 13.57
N ALA A 123 -0.89 10.20 13.83
CA ALA A 123 -1.62 10.56 15.03
C ALA A 123 -1.02 9.94 16.31
N ARG A 124 -0.28 8.83 16.18
CA ARG A 124 0.35 8.14 17.31
C ARG A 124 1.70 8.77 17.68
N SER A 125 2.51 9.15 16.71
CA SER A 125 3.82 9.78 16.90
C SER A 125 4.11 10.79 15.79
N ALA A 126 4.43 12.03 16.16
CA ALA A 126 4.84 13.03 15.19
C ALA A 126 6.19 12.68 14.55
N LEU A 127 7.10 12.04 15.29
CA LEU A 127 8.37 11.53 14.76
C LEU A 127 8.14 10.46 13.66
N ALA A 128 7.23 9.52 13.89
CA ALA A 128 6.83 8.55 12.86
C ALA A 128 6.11 9.22 11.68
N GLY A 129 5.29 10.25 11.93
CA GLY A 129 4.70 11.09 10.90
C GLY A 129 5.73 11.76 10.00
N ARG A 130 6.78 12.38 10.59
CA ARG A 130 7.90 12.98 9.83
C ARG A 130 8.66 11.96 8.99
N LEU A 131 8.82 10.72 9.48
CA LEU A 131 9.40 9.65 8.68
C LEU A 131 8.57 9.36 7.42
N ILE A 132 7.24 9.29 7.56
CA ILE A 132 6.34 9.07 6.44
C ILE A 132 6.43 10.22 5.42
N GLU A 133 6.51 11.47 5.89
CA GLU A 133 6.72 12.64 5.01
C GLU A 133 8.06 12.57 4.28
N ALA A 134 9.14 12.17 4.97
CA ALA A 134 10.45 12.02 4.36
C ALA A 134 10.46 10.92 3.27
N ILE A 135 9.82 9.78 3.53
CA ILE A 135 9.61 8.71 2.54
C ILE A 135 8.81 9.23 1.34
N TYR A 136 7.77 10.01 1.60
CA TYR A 136 6.92 10.56 0.55
C TYR A 136 7.68 11.53 -0.37
N ASN A 137 8.57 12.36 0.21
CA ASN A 137 9.41 13.27 -0.56
C ASN A 137 10.33 12.54 -1.54
N GLU A 138 10.87 11.38 -1.16
CA GLU A 138 11.63 10.52 -2.09
C GLU A 138 10.72 9.83 -3.11
N TYR A 139 9.57 9.29 -2.67
CA TYR A 139 8.60 8.64 -3.52
C TYR A 139 8.08 9.56 -4.65
N TRP A 140 7.86 10.84 -4.37
CA TRP A 140 7.41 11.82 -5.35
C TRP A 140 8.41 12.02 -6.51
N GLN A 141 9.70 11.77 -6.30
CA GLN A 141 10.74 12.03 -7.32
C GLN A 141 10.65 11.13 -8.54
N PHE A 142 10.02 9.96 -8.42
CA PHE A 142 9.94 8.97 -9.51
C PHE A 142 8.51 8.48 -9.78
N SER A 143 7.63 8.51 -8.78
CA SER A 143 6.31 7.89 -8.87
C SER A 143 5.36 8.46 -9.92
N PRO A 144 5.29 9.79 -10.19
CA PRO A 144 4.41 10.31 -11.25
C PRO A 144 4.82 9.76 -12.62
N ALA A 145 6.12 9.74 -12.89
CA ALA A 145 6.64 9.25 -14.16
C ALA A 145 6.36 7.75 -14.35
N ILE A 146 6.46 6.92 -13.30
CA ILE A 146 6.05 5.51 -13.36
C ILE A 146 4.53 5.38 -13.55
N ALA A 147 3.75 6.18 -12.82
CA ALA A 147 2.28 6.15 -12.89
C ALA A 147 1.74 6.48 -14.29
N ASP A 148 2.34 7.46 -14.97
CA ASP A 148 1.96 7.80 -16.33
C ASP A 148 2.28 6.66 -17.31
N GLN A 149 3.39 5.94 -17.12
CA GLN A 149 3.75 4.81 -17.99
C GLN A 149 2.79 3.62 -17.88
N ILE A 150 2.25 3.40 -16.68
CA ILE A 150 1.39 2.25 -16.42
C ILE A 150 -0.08 2.57 -16.74
N ARG A 151 -0.48 3.84 -16.72
CA ARG A 151 -1.89 4.27 -16.83
C ARG A 151 -2.58 3.75 -18.09
N ASP A 152 -1.86 3.78 -19.22
CA ASP A 152 -2.45 3.50 -20.53
C ASP A 152 -2.36 2.02 -20.94
N SER A 153 -1.78 1.16 -20.09
CA SER A 153 -1.63 -0.27 -20.37
C SER A 153 -2.31 -1.11 -19.31
N GLU A 154 -3.46 -1.71 -19.66
CA GLU A 154 -4.21 -2.62 -18.79
C GLU A 154 -3.34 -3.77 -18.25
N SER A 155 -2.56 -4.39 -19.13
CA SER A 155 -1.60 -5.44 -18.75
C SER A 155 -0.55 -4.95 -17.74
N ALA A 156 -0.08 -3.70 -17.88
CA ALA A 156 0.86 -3.11 -16.93
C ALA A 156 0.21 -2.80 -15.59
N ARG A 157 -1.01 -2.28 -15.60
CA ARG A 157 -1.81 -2.03 -14.39
C ARG A 157 -2.04 -3.30 -13.61
N MET A 158 -2.47 -4.37 -14.29
CA MET A 158 -2.67 -5.70 -13.68
C MET A 158 -1.35 -6.25 -13.10
N ALA A 159 -0.26 -6.17 -13.87
CA ALA A 159 1.05 -6.65 -13.43
C ALA A 159 1.54 -5.87 -12.19
N VAL A 160 1.49 -4.54 -12.20
CA VAL A 160 1.92 -3.72 -11.06
C VAL A 160 1.01 -3.93 -9.83
N THR A 161 -0.29 -4.11 -10.05
CA THR A 161 -1.23 -4.41 -8.98
C THR A 161 -0.89 -5.72 -8.28
N ALA A 162 -0.65 -6.78 -9.06
CA ALA A 162 -0.35 -8.11 -8.54
C ALA A 162 1.09 -8.25 -8.00
N LEU A 163 2.07 -7.60 -8.64
CA LEU A 163 3.48 -7.74 -8.28
C LEU A 163 3.92 -6.82 -7.16
N VAL A 164 3.33 -5.62 -7.05
CA VAL A 164 3.82 -4.55 -6.18
C VAL A 164 2.74 -4.09 -5.20
N VAL A 165 1.60 -3.62 -5.70
CA VAL A 165 0.61 -2.92 -4.87
C VAL A 165 -0.01 -3.85 -3.82
N ARG A 166 -0.56 -5.01 -4.22
CA ARG A 166 -1.21 -5.94 -3.29
C ARG A 166 -0.23 -6.53 -2.25
N PRO A 167 0.97 -7.02 -2.64
CA PRO A 167 1.98 -7.47 -1.67
C PRO A 167 2.38 -6.39 -0.65
N LEU A 168 2.61 -5.14 -1.11
CA LEU A 168 2.94 -4.04 -0.21
C LEU A 168 1.77 -3.66 0.68
N PHE A 169 0.57 -3.54 0.13
CA PHE A 169 -0.62 -3.22 0.90
C PHE A 169 -0.83 -4.23 2.03
N ALA A 170 -0.76 -5.52 1.73
CA ALA A 170 -0.93 -6.56 2.73
C ALA A 170 0.18 -6.53 3.80
N TRP A 171 1.43 -6.24 3.41
CA TRP A 171 2.53 -6.05 4.35
C TRP A 171 2.26 -4.90 5.33
N TYR A 172 1.87 -3.75 4.80
CA TYR A 172 1.58 -2.56 5.60
C TYR A 172 0.36 -2.73 6.49
N GLN A 173 -0.68 -3.42 6.03
CA GLN A 173 -1.82 -3.78 6.88
C GLN A 173 -1.40 -4.68 8.05
N PHE A 174 -0.61 -5.72 7.78
CA PHE A 174 -0.12 -6.61 8.83
C PHE A 174 0.79 -5.90 9.84
N ALA A 175 1.75 -5.10 9.36
CA ALA A 175 2.58 -4.26 10.22
C ALA A 175 1.76 -3.26 11.04
N GLY A 176 0.72 -2.67 10.43
CA GLY A 176 -0.22 -1.77 11.10
C GLY A 176 -0.99 -2.45 12.22
N GLN A 177 -1.46 -3.69 12.03
CA GLN A 177 -2.14 -4.44 13.10
C GLN A 177 -1.19 -4.75 14.26
N LEU A 178 0.03 -5.21 13.96
CA LEU A 178 1.05 -5.48 14.99
C LEU A 178 1.39 -4.23 15.80
N ALA A 179 1.56 -3.08 15.14
CA ALA A 179 2.01 -1.85 15.79
C ALA A 179 0.89 -1.06 16.50
N LEU A 180 -0.31 -1.02 15.93
CA LEU A 180 -1.40 -0.16 16.42
C LEU A 180 -2.45 -0.91 17.24
N ASN A 181 -2.63 -2.21 17.00
CA ASN A 181 -3.65 -3.05 17.63
C ASN A 181 -3.06 -4.40 18.14
N PRO A 182 -1.96 -4.41 18.92
CA PRO A 182 -1.24 -5.64 19.28
C PRO A 182 -2.07 -6.65 20.10
N SER A 183 -3.16 -6.22 20.72
CA SER A 183 -4.08 -7.07 21.49
C SER A 183 -5.19 -7.71 20.65
N ASP A 184 -5.42 -7.25 19.41
CA ASP A 184 -6.45 -7.79 18.53
C ASP A 184 -5.89 -8.96 17.71
N THR A 185 -5.78 -10.13 18.36
CA THR A 185 -5.19 -11.33 17.76
C THR A 185 -5.95 -11.79 16.51
N ALA A 186 -7.28 -11.63 16.48
CA ALA A 186 -8.10 -12.01 15.34
C ALA A 186 -7.80 -11.12 14.11
N ALA A 187 -7.66 -9.80 14.30
CA ALA A 187 -7.27 -8.90 13.22
C ALA A 187 -5.83 -9.17 12.73
N ILE A 188 -4.90 -9.51 13.65
CA ILE A 188 -3.53 -9.88 13.31
C ILE A 188 -3.51 -11.15 12.45
N ASP A 189 -4.20 -12.22 12.88
CA ASP A 189 -4.28 -13.49 12.14
C ASP A 189 -4.88 -13.29 10.74
N GLN A 190 -5.93 -12.48 10.64
CA GLN A 190 -6.56 -12.16 9.37
C GLN A 190 -5.62 -11.37 8.44
N ALA A 191 -4.88 -10.40 8.97
CA ALA A 191 -3.91 -9.64 8.20
C ALA A 191 -2.70 -10.50 7.77
N GLU A 192 -2.24 -11.42 8.61
CA GLU A 192 -1.18 -12.37 8.26
C GLU A 192 -1.64 -13.31 7.14
N LYS A 193 -2.88 -13.83 7.22
CA LYS A 193 -3.47 -14.66 6.17
C LYS A 193 -3.57 -13.90 4.85
N ALA A 194 -3.98 -12.63 4.89
CA ALA A 194 -4.02 -11.77 3.71
C ALA A 194 -2.62 -11.57 3.11
N LEU A 195 -1.60 -11.32 3.94
CA LEU A 195 -0.20 -11.20 3.52
C LEU A 195 0.31 -12.47 2.83
N ARG A 196 0.05 -13.65 3.42
CA ARG A 196 0.43 -14.94 2.83
C ARG A 196 -0.31 -15.22 1.51
N GLY A 197 -1.51 -14.68 1.33
CA GLY A 197 -2.29 -14.75 0.09
C GLY A 197 -1.95 -13.68 -0.95
N ALA A 198 -1.20 -12.64 -0.59
CA ALA A 198 -0.97 -11.48 -1.45
C ALA A 198 -0.02 -11.75 -2.62
N CYS A 199 0.77 -12.82 -2.57
CA CYS A 199 1.68 -13.27 -3.62
C CYS A 199 1.09 -14.46 -4.38
N PRO A 200 0.61 -14.27 -5.62
CA PRO A 200 0.02 -15.36 -6.38
C PRO A 200 1.04 -16.45 -6.75
N ARG A 201 0.67 -17.71 -6.47
CA ARG A 201 1.54 -18.88 -6.74
C ARG A 201 1.94 -19.02 -8.21
N TYR A 202 1.06 -18.65 -9.15
CA TYR A 202 1.32 -18.75 -10.58
C TYR A 202 2.43 -17.81 -11.08
N LEU A 203 2.77 -16.77 -10.31
CA LEU A 203 3.89 -15.88 -10.63
C LEU A 203 5.25 -16.46 -10.20
N GLY A 204 5.25 -17.56 -9.43
CA GLY A 204 6.46 -18.19 -8.90
C GLY A 204 7.17 -17.31 -7.87
N PRO A 205 6.74 -17.30 -6.60
CA PRO A 205 7.27 -16.38 -5.58
C PRO A 205 8.80 -16.37 -5.46
N ALA A 206 9.46 -17.53 -5.53
CA ALA A 206 10.92 -17.63 -5.51
C ALA A 206 11.58 -16.90 -6.68
N LYS A 207 10.98 -16.94 -7.87
CA LYS A 207 11.47 -16.26 -9.06
C LYS A 207 11.34 -14.74 -8.93
N VAL A 208 10.19 -14.27 -8.45
CA VAL A 208 9.94 -12.84 -8.20
C VAL A 208 10.87 -12.31 -7.11
N ALA A 209 11.02 -13.04 -6.00
CA ALA A 209 11.97 -12.73 -4.94
C ALA A 209 13.41 -12.64 -5.46
N GLY A 210 13.82 -13.57 -6.33
CA GLY A 210 15.12 -13.54 -6.99
C GLY A 210 15.35 -12.26 -7.83
N TYR A 211 14.34 -11.84 -8.59
CA TYR A 211 14.42 -10.60 -9.37
C TYR A 211 14.46 -9.34 -8.50
N LEU A 212 13.66 -9.29 -7.44
CA LEU A 212 13.67 -8.18 -6.49
C LEU A 212 15.01 -8.10 -5.75
N LYS A 213 15.62 -9.24 -5.42
CA LYS A 213 16.96 -9.29 -4.83
C LYS A 213 18.03 -8.78 -5.80
N GLN A 214 18.02 -9.22 -7.05
CA GLN A 214 18.93 -8.70 -8.08
C GLN A 214 18.80 -7.19 -8.26
N LEU A 215 17.56 -6.67 -8.24
CA LEU A 215 17.29 -5.22 -8.24
C LEU A 215 17.91 -4.53 -7.01
N ALA A 216 17.67 -5.07 -5.82
CA ALA A 216 18.20 -4.54 -4.56
C ALA A 216 19.73 -4.50 -4.52
N ASP A 217 20.36 -5.49 -5.13
CA ASP A 217 21.82 -5.64 -5.21
C ASP A 217 22.43 -4.83 -6.38
N GLY A 218 21.62 -4.10 -7.15
CA GLY A 218 22.07 -3.31 -8.30
C GLY A 218 22.55 -4.15 -9.49
N GLN A 219 22.19 -5.43 -9.54
CA GLN A 219 22.59 -6.35 -10.59
C GLN A 219 21.79 -6.13 -11.88
N SER A 220 22.37 -6.56 -13.01
CA SER A 220 21.67 -6.53 -14.30
C SER A 220 20.50 -7.50 -14.29
N LEU A 221 19.33 -7.00 -14.66
CA LEU A 221 18.13 -7.81 -14.82
C LEU A 221 18.29 -8.76 -16.02
N PRO A 222 17.82 -10.01 -15.94
CA PRO A 222 17.96 -10.96 -17.03
C PRO A 222 17.19 -10.51 -18.28
N ALA A 223 17.75 -10.81 -19.46
CA ALA A 223 17.15 -10.46 -20.74
C ALA A 223 15.77 -11.10 -20.97
N SER A 224 15.45 -12.17 -20.25
CA SER A 224 14.15 -12.85 -20.27
C SER A 224 13.05 -12.13 -19.48
N MET A 225 13.30 -10.90 -19.00
CA MET A 225 12.32 -10.11 -18.26
C MET A 225 11.13 -9.72 -19.15
N PRO A 226 9.92 -9.62 -18.57
CA PRO A 226 8.80 -8.99 -19.24
C PRO A 226 9.16 -7.56 -19.69
N GLN A 227 8.75 -7.18 -20.90
CA GLN A 227 9.08 -5.90 -21.52
C GLN A 227 8.74 -4.70 -20.63
N LEU A 228 7.66 -4.79 -19.86
CA LEU A 228 7.27 -3.78 -18.88
C LEU A 228 8.37 -3.51 -17.84
N VAL A 229 9.00 -4.56 -17.31
CA VAL A 229 10.07 -4.41 -16.32
C VAL A 229 11.31 -3.78 -16.96
N ALA A 230 11.62 -4.14 -18.20
CA ALA A 230 12.72 -3.52 -18.96
C ALA A 230 12.49 -2.02 -19.18
N GLN A 231 11.25 -1.61 -19.50
CA GLN A 231 10.88 -0.20 -19.67
C GLN A 231 10.94 0.60 -18.37
N LEU A 232 10.57 -0.02 -17.25
CA LEU A 232 10.62 0.61 -15.93
C LEU A 232 12.01 0.58 -15.31
N ALA A 233 12.94 -0.27 -15.78
CA ALA A 233 14.24 -0.50 -15.16
C ALA A 233 15.06 0.77 -14.87
N PRO A 234 15.18 1.77 -15.76
CA PRO A 234 15.90 3.00 -15.44
C PRO A 234 15.30 3.76 -14.27
N ARG A 235 13.96 3.86 -14.20
CA ARG A 235 13.25 4.53 -13.11
C ARG A 235 13.30 3.73 -11.82
N LEU A 236 13.24 2.40 -11.90
CA LEU A 236 13.46 1.53 -10.77
C LEU A 236 14.86 1.74 -10.20
N ARG A 237 15.91 1.82 -11.03
CA ARG A 237 17.26 2.14 -10.54
C ARG A 237 17.34 3.50 -9.83
N GLN A 238 16.67 4.52 -10.37
CA GLN A 238 16.58 5.82 -9.70
C GLN A 238 15.90 5.70 -8.34
N ALA A 239 14.76 5.00 -8.27
CA ALA A 239 14.04 4.76 -7.01
C ALA A 239 14.87 3.99 -5.98
N LEU A 240 15.67 3.02 -6.44
CA LEU A 240 16.52 2.18 -5.59
C LEU A 240 17.76 2.89 -5.05
N ALA A 241 18.15 4.01 -5.65
CA ALA A 241 19.20 4.89 -5.13
C ALA A 241 18.72 5.75 -3.95
N LEU A 242 17.40 5.85 -3.74
CA LEU A 242 16.79 6.64 -2.68
C LEU A 242 16.63 5.76 -1.41
N PRO A 243 17.30 6.09 -0.29
CA PRO A 243 17.42 5.19 0.86
C PRO A 243 16.10 4.94 1.59
N LEU A 244 15.24 5.95 1.74
CA LEU A 244 13.95 5.79 2.42
C LEU A 244 12.96 5.01 1.55
N VAL A 245 13.00 5.19 0.23
CA VAL A 245 12.23 4.38 -0.73
C VAL A 245 12.69 2.94 -0.73
N ARG A 246 14.00 2.69 -0.68
CA ARG A 246 14.53 1.33 -0.55
C ARG A 246 14.02 0.65 0.73
N TRP A 247 14.08 1.35 1.87
CA TRP A 247 13.58 0.82 3.13
C TRP A 247 12.05 0.67 3.15
N ALA A 248 11.28 1.63 2.63
CA ALA A 248 9.82 1.62 2.72
C ALA A 248 9.12 0.79 1.63
N ILE A 249 9.73 0.62 0.46
CA ILE A 249 9.07 -0.04 -0.69
C ILE A 249 9.79 -1.33 -1.04
N LEU A 250 11.09 -1.27 -1.33
CA LEU A 250 11.78 -2.45 -1.83
C LEU A 250 11.91 -3.55 -0.77
N GLU A 251 12.35 -3.20 0.45
CA GLU A 251 12.58 -4.18 1.51
C GLU A 251 11.30 -4.93 1.91
N PRO A 252 10.18 -4.26 2.25
CA PRO A 252 8.88 -4.92 2.45
C PRO A 252 8.48 -5.81 1.29
N LEU A 253 8.60 -5.31 0.05
CA LEU A 253 8.22 -6.06 -1.12
C LEU A 253 9.05 -7.34 -1.26
N LEU A 254 10.37 -7.24 -1.12
CA LEU A 254 11.29 -8.38 -1.14
C LEU A 254 10.94 -9.40 -0.04
N ARG A 255 10.72 -8.94 1.20
CA ARG A 255 10.39 -9.80 2.33
C ARG A 255 9.04 -10.50 2.14
N THR A 256 8.04 -9.83 1.58
CA THR A 256 6.75 -10.44 1.26
C THR A 256 6.89 -11.58 0.25
N TRP A 257 7.63 -11.35 -0.84
CA TRP A 257 7.86 -12.36 -1.87
C TRP A 257 8.74 -13.51 -1.40
N GLN A 258 9.79 -13.24 -0.60
CA GLN A 258 10.61 -14.26 0.04
C GLN A 258 9.81 -15.07 1.06
N GLY A 259 8.98 -14.40 1.86
CA GLY A 259 8.08 -15.03 2.81
C GLY A 259 7.11 -16.01 2.16
N ALA A 260 6.58 -15.66 0.99
CA ALA A 260 5.74 -16.54 0.20
C ALA A 260 6.50 -17.71 -0.45
N ALA A 261 7.80 -17.57 -0.69
CA ALA A 261 8.65 -18.61 -1.26
C ALA A 261 9.15 -19.62 -0.22
N ASP A 262 9.65 -19.11 0.91
CA ASP A 262 10.38 -19.88 1.92
C ASP A 262 9.57 -20.11 3.21
N HIS A 263 8.30 -19.69 3.23
CA HIS A 263 7.39 -19.81 4.37
C HIS A 263 7.92 -19.18 5.67
N LEU A 264 8.60 -18.04 5.56
CA LEU A 264 9.21 -17.35 6.69
C LEU A 264 8.16 -16.91 7.75
N ASP A 265 8.62 -16.69 8.97
CA ASP A 265 7.83 -16.07 10.03
C ASP A 265 7.63 -14.57 9.70
N MET A 266 6.43 -14.22 9.25
CA MET A 266 6.11 -12.86 8.82
C MET A 266 6.17 -11.84 9.96
N ARG A 267 5.83 -12.24 11.19
CA ARG A 267 5.91 -11.35 12.36
C ARG A 267 7.36 -10.98 12.63
N GLN A 268 8.27 -11.96 12.60
CA GLN A 268 9.70 -11.71 12.75
C GLN A 268 10.26 -10.84 11.60
N GLN A 269 9.80 -11.06 10.36
CA GLN A 269 10.22 -10.23 9.23
C GLN A 269 9.78 -8.76 9.38
N VAL A 270 8.55 -8.52 9.84
CA VAL A 270 8.06 -7.16 10.12
C VAL A 270 8.83 -6.52 11.28
N ALA A 271 9.07 -7.26 12.37
CA ALA A 271 9.87 -6.79 13.50
C ALA A 271 11.28 -6.36 13.06
N ALA A 272 11.96 -7.20 12.27
CA ALA A 272 13.29 -6.87 11.76
C ALA A 272 13.29 -5.62 10.85
N TRP A 273 12.26 -5.45 10.01
CA TRP A 273 12.13 -4.28 9.14
C TRP A 273 11.85 -2.99 9.94
N LEU A 274 10.90 -3.03 10.89
CA LEU A 274 10.58 -1.90 11.75
C LEU A 274 11.74 -1.55 12.72
N GLY A 275 12.49 -2.55 13.20
CA GLY A 275 13.73 -2.36 13.93
C GLY A 275 14.80 -1.60 13.12
N GLY A 276 14.72 -1.70 11.79
CA GLY A 276 15.54 -0.97 10.82
C GLY A 276 15.03 0.43 10.46
N ALA A 277 13.92 0.91 11.03
CA ALA A 277 13.35 2.21 10.68
C ALA A 277 14.36 3.37 10.80
N PRO A 278 14.57 4.18 9.75
CA PRO A 278 15.58 5.24 9.73
C PRO A 278 15.12 6.50 10.48
N LEU A 279 14.73 6.34 11.74
CA LEU A 279 14.30 7.46 12.61
C LEU A 279 15.50 8.33 13.05
N ASP A 280 16.67 7.72 13.14
CA ASP A 280 17.98 8.32 13.42
C ASP A 280 18.47 9.29 12.32
N THR A 281 17.92 9.19 11.11
CA THR A 281 18.23 10.15 10.02
C THR A 281 17.41 11.43 10.11
N LEU A 282 16.42 11.49 11.02
CA LEU A 282 15.55 12.64 11.20
C LEU A 282 16.11 13.60 12.26
N ALA A 283 15.69 14.85 12.17
CA ALA A 283 15.94 15.82 13.23
C ALA A 283 15.27 15.37 14.53
N MET A 284 16.06 15.43 15.62
CA MET A 284 15.59 15.16 16.97
C MET A 284 14.38 16.06 17.29
N PRO A 285 13.31 15.52 17.90
CA PRO A 285 12.23 16.34 18.43
C PRO A 285 12.73 17.41 19.42
N GLU A 286 11.95 18.47 19.59
CA GLU A 286 12.21 19.47 20.62
C GLU A 286 12.27 18.81 22.01
N PRO A 287 13.17 19.25 22.92
CA PRO A 287 13.36 18.61 24.23
C PRO A 287 12.07 18.41 25.04
N ALA A 288 11.11 19.35 24.92
CA ALA A 288 9.82 19.28 25.60
C ALA A 288 8.89 18.15 25.09
N GLN A 289 9.07 17.70 23.84
CA GLN A 289 8.26 16.66 23.20
C GLN A 289 8.98 15.32 23.14
N LEU A 290 10.30 15.31 23.34
CA LEU A 290 11.16 14.16 23.12
C LEU A 290 10.72 12.92 23.89
N ALA A 291 10.47 13.04 25.20
CA ALA A 291 10.06 11.88 26.02
C ALA A 291 8.74 11.26 25.50
N ALA A 292 7.73 12.08 25.23
CA ALA A 292 6.44 11.61 24.73
C ALA A 292 6.56 10.95 23.34
N GLU A 293 7.41 11.49 22.46
CA GLU A 293 7.67 10.90 21.14
C GLU A 293 8.41 9.55 21.25
N LEU A 294 9.38 9.44 22.16
CA LEU A 294 10.09 8.19 22.40
C LEU A 294 9.15 7.12 22.98
N ASP A 295 8.27 7.47 23.92
CA ASP A 295 7.23 6.57 24.45
C ASP A 295 6.27 6.12 23.34
N ALA A 296 5.86 7.05 22.48
CA ALA A 296 4.98 6.75 21.35
C ALA A 296 5.62 5.76 20.36
N VAL A 297 6.88 5.98 19.98
CA VAL A 297 7.65 5.06 19.13
C VAL A 297 7.84 3.71 19.80
N ALA A 298 8.21 3.69 21.09
CA ALA A 298 8.34 2.45 21.85
C ALA A 298 7.03 1.64 21.88
N SER A 299 5.88 2.34 21.96
CA SER A 299 4.57 1.69 21.94
C SER A 299 4.24 1.04 20.59
N LEU A 300 4.64 1.66 19.47
CA LEU A 300 4.48 1.10 18.12
C LEU A 300 5.32 -0.18 17.91
N LEU A 301 6.36 -0.35 18.71
CA LEU A 301 7.26 -1.52 18.68
C LEU A 301 7.01 -2.49 19.84
N SER A 302 5.97 -2.27 20.65
CA SER A 302 5.70 -3.08 21.85
C SER A 302 5.44 -4.56 21.57
N PHE A 303 5.08 -4.91 20.34
CA PHE A 303 4.86 -6.29 19.90
C PHE A 303 6.16 -7.11 19.73
N ASP A 304 7.33 -6.47 19.72
CA ASP A 304 8.64 -7.09 19.59
C ASP A 304 9.76 -6.32 20.32
N ALA A 305 10.34 -6.93 21.35
CA ALA A 305 11.36 -6.29 22.18
C ALA A 305 12.68 -6.05 21.43
N GLN A 306 13.07 -6.94 20.51
CA GLN A 306 14.32 -6.84 19.78
C GLN A 306 14.29 -5.66 18.80
N ALA A 307 13.18 -5.49 18.07
CA ALA A 307 12.96 -4.35 17.19
C ALA A 307 13.00 -3.02 17.98
N ARG A 308 12.35 -2.99 19.15
CA ARG A 308 12.35 -1.84 20.05
C ARG A 308 13.77 -1.47 20.51
N SER A 309 14.55 -2.44 20.97
CA SER A 309 15.94 -2.22 21.41
C SER A 309 16.86 -1.78 20.26
N ALA A 310 16.68 -2.34 19.06
CA ALA A 310 17.46 -1.95 17.89
C ALA A 310 17.25 -0.47 17.51
N VAL A 311 15.99 -0.01 17.52
CA VAL A 311 15.67 1.41 17.30
C VAL A 311 16.28 2.28 18.39
N GLY A 312 16.13 1.89 19.67
CA GLY A 312 16.69 2.64 20.79
C GLY A 312 18.20 2.82 20.71
N ALA A 313 18.95 1.76 20.36
CA ALA A 313 20.40 1.83 20.21
C ALA A 313 20.84 2.82 19.12
N ARG A 314 20.12 2.87 18.00
CA ARG A 314 20.40 3.80 16.90
C ARG A 314 20.05 5.25 17.26
N LEU A 315 18.92 5.46 17.92
CA LEU A 315 18.53 6.78 18.40
C LEU A 315 19.52 7.30 19.46
N ALA A 316 20.01 6.45 20.35
CA ALA A 316 21.05 6.81 21.33
C ALA A 316 22.34 7.27 20.64
N ALA A 317 22.75 6.59 19.57
CA ALA A 317 23.94 6.94 18.80
C ALA A 317 23.76 8.26 18.02
N ALA A 318 22.56 8.49 17.45
CA ALA A 318 22.28 9.68 16.64
C ALA A 318 21.99 10.93 17.49
N TRP A 319 21.38 10.76 18.67
CA TRP A 319 20.93 11.84 19.55
C TRP A 319 21.58 11.76 20.94
N PRO A 320 22.90 11.95 21.05
CA PRO A 320 23.60 11.85 22.35
C PRO A 320 23.09 12.87 23.38
N ALA A 321 22.51 13.99 22.93
CA ALA A 321 21.92 15.03 23.77
C ALA A 321 20.55 14.68 24.36
N ALA A 322 19.84 13.68 23.80
CA ALA A 322 18.56 13.19 24.32
C ALA A 322 18.67 12.61 25.74
N GLY A 323 19.90 12.27 26.15
CA GLY A 323 20.19 11.58 27.40
C GLY A 323 19.76 10.13 27.34
N THR A 324 20.61 9.22 27.83
CA THR A 324 20.28 7.81 28.06
C THR A 324 19.03 7.64 28.92
N GLN A 325 18.71 8.64 29.76
CA GLN A 325 17.58 8.63 30.67
C GLN A 325 16.21 8.68 29.95
N ALA A 326 16.05 9.49 28.90
CA ALA A 326 14.77 9.58 28.17
C ALA A 326 14.50 8.30 27.36
N LEU A 327 15.54 7.76 26.72
CA LEU A 327 15.46 6.50 25.99
C LEU A 327 15.20 5.30 26.92
N ALA A 328 15.83 5.29 28.10
CA ALA A 328 15.58 4.24 29.09
C ALA A 328 14.19 4.35 29.72
N HIS A 329 13.69 5.57 29.97
CA HIS A 329 12.31 5.78 30.43
C HIS A 329 11.28 5.20 29.47
N ALA A 330 11.48 5.41 28.16
CA ALA A 330 10.65 4.84 27.11
C ALA A 330 10.83 3.32 26.90
N GLY A 331 11.75 2.68 27.63
CA GLY A 331 12.06 1.26 27.47
C GLY A 331 12.72 0.92 26.12
N LEU A 332 13.36 1.90 25.47
CA LEU A 332 14.11 1.75 24.23
C LEU A 332 15.57 1.31 24.46
N CYS A 333 16.10 1.53 25.66
CA CYS A 333 17.41 1.04 26.09
C CYS A 333 17.30 0.35 27.45
N GLU A 334 18.15 -0.62 27.71
CA GLU A 334 18.33 -1.13 29.07
C GLU A 334 18.94 -0.02 29.94
N HIS A 335 18.47 0.11 31.19
CA HIS A 335 19.11 1.01 32.14
C HIS A 335 20.57 0.57 32.31
N PRO A 336 21.57 1.46 32.15
CA PRO A 336 22.87 1.17 32.71
C PRO A 336 22.68 1.01 34.22
N ALA A 337 23.02 -0.17 34.73
CA ALA A 337 23.04 -0.47 36.16
C ALA A 337 24.05 0.40 36.90
#